data_AF-A0A1E7GY50-F1
#
_entry.id   AF-A0A1E7GY50-F1
#
_cell.length_a   1.000
_cell.length_b   1.000
_cell.length_c   1.000
_cell.angle_alpha   90.00
_cell.angle_beta   90.00
_cell.angle_gamma   90.00
#
_symmetry.space_group_name_H-M   'P 1'
#
loop_
_entity.id
_entity.type
_entity.pdbx_description
1 polymer ?
#
loop_
_entity_poly.entity_id
_entity_poly.type
_entity_poly.pdbx_seq_one_letter_code
_entity_poly.pdbx_strand_id
1 'polypeptide(L)'
;MSNAKKVKDVMVKITDYPHIPYWLSVRDAISMIHSTYGETPGTKEPPTVLVFDEKYQLQGMLTVHNLLMGIEPRFLRKDEKSPYQGIDCDDPASLSVLAEGTFSEKCKEESRKPVSEVMTRIKAEVDANASVSKAAFIMLHAGVDLIPVMDGKKIAGVLRISDVFIELTGIVLD
;
A
#
# COMPACT_ATOMS: atom_id res chain seq x y z
N MET A 1 -25.23 -26.19 -6.81
CA MET A 1 -24.15 -25.98 -5.84
C MET A 1 -23.06 -25.21 -6.56
N SER A 2 -22.97 -23.91 -6.34
CA SER A 2 -21.93 -23.08 -6.97
C SER A 2 -20.57 -23.62 -6.55
N ASN A 3 -19.71 -23.92 -7.54
CA ASN A 3 -18.37 -24.40 -7.29
C ASN A 3 -17.63 -23.29 -6.54
N ALA A 4 -17.18 -23.54 -5.32
CA ALA A 4 -16.53 -22.52 -4.50
C ALA A 4 -15.26 -22.04 -5.22
N LYS A 5 -15.25 -20.78 -5.66
CA LYS A 5 -14.10 -20.21 -6.38
C LYS A 5 -12.86 -20.19 -5.49
N LYS A 6 -11.71 -20.34 -6.13
CA LYS A 6 -10.41 -20.21 -5.48
C LYS A 6 -9.91 -18.78 -5.61
N VAL A 7 -8.96 -18.41 -4.77
CA VAL A 7 -8.34 -17.08 -4.79
C VAL A 7 -7.78 -16.72 -6.17
N LYS A 8 -7.11 -17.66 -6.86
CA LYS A 8 -6.57 -17.43 -8.20
C LYS A 8 -7.60 -17.06 -9.27
N ASP A 9 -8.88 -17.39 -9.04
CA ASP A 9 -9.97 -17.12 -9.97
C ASP A 9 -10.51 -15.68 -9.83
N VAL A 10 -10.18 -15.00 -8.73
CA VAL A 10 -10.68 -13.64 -8.40
C VAL A 10 -9.56 -12.62 -8.16
N MET A 11 -8.31 -13.05 -7.99
CA MET A 11 -7.16 -12.16 -7.78
C MET A 11 -6.85 -11.31 -9.02
N VAL A 12 -6.18 -10.19 -8.80
CA VAL A 12 -5.50 -9.44 -9.88
C VAL A 12 -4.14 -10.08 -10.12
N LYS A 13 -3.82 -10.41 -11.38
CA LYS A 13 -2.54 -11.03 -11.73
C LYS A 13 -1.39 -10.06 -11.47
N ILE A 14 -0.23 -10.60 -11.11
CA ILE A 14 0.96 -9.78 -10.83
C ILE A 14 1.40 -8.94 -12.05
N THR A 15 1.16 -9.43 -13.28
CA THR A 15 1.47 -8.70 -14.52
C THR A 15 0.65 -7.43 -14.69
N ASP A 16 -0.53 -7.38 -14.08
CA ASP A 16 -1.52 -6.33 -14.25
C ASP A 16 -1.59 -5.43 -13.01
N TYR A 17 -0.75 -5.68 -12.00
CA TYR A 17 -0.73 -4.97 -10.73
C TYR A 17 0.50 -4.03 -10.64
N PRO A 18 0.33 -2.78 -10.18
CA PRO A 18 1.42 -1.81 -10.13
C PRO A 18 2.53 -2.26 -9.18
N HIS A 19 3.77 -2.16 -9.65
CA HIS A 19 4.94 -2.57 -8.90
C HIS A 19 6.17 -1.70 -9.23
N ILE A 20 7.07 -1.56 -8.25
CA ILE A 20 8.28 -0.75 -8.34
C ILE A 20 9.47 -1.44 -7.64
N PRO A 21 10.72 -1.10 -7.98
CA PRO A 21 11.87 -1.57 -7.24
C PRO A 21 12.07 -0.82 -5.91
N TYR A 22 12.67 -1.47 -4.91
CA TYR A 22 12.83 -0.91 -3.55
C TYR A 22 13.69 0.36 -3.47
N TRP A 23 14.62 0.54 -4.41
CA TRP A 23 15.50 1.72 -4.47
C TRP A 23 14.86 2.93 -5.15
N LEU A 24 13.66 2.79 -5.73
CA LEU A 24 12.97 3.90 -6.37
C LEU A 24 12.69 5.00 -5.33
N SER A 25 12.79 6.27 -5.72
CA SER A 25 12.53 7.35 -4.77
C SER A 25 11.03 7.49 -4.45
N VAL A 26 10.70 8.02 -3.27
CA VAL A 26 9.32 8.36 -2.90
C VAL A 26 8.70 9.33 -3.92
N ARG A 27 9.48 10.29 -4.44
CA ARG A 27 9.06 11.21 -5.50
C ARG A 27 8.63 10.49 -6.76
N ASP A 28 9.43 9.57 -7.25
CA ASP A 28 9.14 8.86 -8.50
C ASP A 28 7.94 7.93 -8.33
N ALA A 29 7.79 7.31 -7.15
CA ALA A 29 6.60 6.53 -6.80
C ALA A 29 5.32 7.38 -6.79
N ILE A 30 5.37 8.58 -6.20
CA ILE A 30 4.24 9.54 -6.24
C ILE A 30 3.93 9.92 -7.70
N SER A 31 4.95 10.22 -8.50
CA SER A 31 4.75 10.57 -9.92
C SER A 31 4.08 9.44 -10.69
N MET A 32 4.53 8.20 -10.51
CA MET A 32 3.94 7.02 -11.16
C MET A 32 2.47 6.82 -10.77
N ILE A 33 2.17 6.90 -9.47
CA ILE A 33 0.82 6.75 -8.96
C ILE A 33 -0.07 7.87 -9.47
N HIS A 34 0.39 9.13 -9.41
CA HIS A 34 -0.37 10.29 -9.88
C HIS A 34 -0.67 10.23 -11.38
N SER A 35 0.28 9.81 -12.21
CA SER A 35 0.07 9.70 -13.67
C SER A 35 -0.91 8.60 -14.06
N THR A 36 -1.00 7.52 -13.27
CA THR A 36 -1.91 6.40 -13.53
C THR A 36 -3.28 6.60 -12.86
N TYR A 37 -3.31 7.41 -11.81
CA TYR A 37 -4.51 7.68 -11.02
C TYR A 37 -5.49 8.58 -11.78
N GLY A 38 -6.74 8.11 -11.92
CA GLY A 38 -7.83 8.85 -12.59
C GLY A 38 -8.09 8.45 -14.04
N GLU A 39 -7.19 7.70 -14.68
CA GLU A 39 -7.44 7.15 -16.03
C GLU A 39 -8.38 5.93 -16.01
N THR A 40 -8.58 5.30 -14.85
CA THR A 40 -9.39 4.09 -14.71
C THR A 40 -10.79 4.42 -14.16
N PRO A 41 -11.87 4.22 -14.93
CA PRO A 41 -13.23 4.47 -14.46
C PRO A 41 -13.56 3.61 -13.23
N GLY A 42 -14.03 4.23 -12.15
CA GLY A 42 -14.54 3.53 -10.96
C GLY A 42 -13.54 3.36 -9.80
N THR A 43 -12.25 3.69 -9.99
CA THR A 43 -11.27 3.70 -8.87
C THR A 43 -11.22 5.10 -8.26
N LYS A 44 -11.71 5.25 -7.03
CA LYS A 44 -11.72 6.53 -6.30
C LYS A 44 -10.46 6.78 -5.47
N GLU A 45 -9.59 5.78 -5.32
CA GLU A 45 -8.42 5.84 -4.46
C GLU A 45 -7.17 5.36 -5.20
N PRO A 46 -5.99 5.97 -4.94
CA PRO A 46 -4.74 5.52 -5.53
C PRO A 46 -4.43 4.08 -5.12
N PRO A 47 -3.97 3.21 -6.03
CA PRO A 47 -3.70 1.83 -5.70
C PRO A 47 -2.49 1.70 -4.77
N THR A 48 -2.52 0.70 -3.90
CA THR A 48 -1.31 0.19 -3.24
C THR A 48 -0.35 -0.34 -4.30
N VAL A 49 0.94 -0.11 -4.14
CA VAL A 49 1.99 -0.53 -5.08
C VAL A 49 2.87 -1.59 -4.42
N LEU A 50 3.21 -2.65 -5.16
CA LEU A 50 4.13 -3.68 -4.67
C LEU A 50 5.59 -3.26 -4.83
N VAL A 51 6.43 -3.61 -3.85
CA VAL A 51 7.85 -3.26 -3.83
C VAL A 51 8.70 -4.52 -3.96
N PHE A 52 9.61 -4.55 -4.95
CA PHE A 52 10.43 -5.71 -5.28
C PHE A 52 11.94 -5.44 -5.17
N ASP A 53 12.72 -6.50 -4.97
CA ASP A 53 14.19 -6.49 -5.12
C ASP A 53 14.67 -6.79 -6.55
N GLU A 54 15.99 -6.79 -6.78
CA GLU A 54 16.56 -7.09 -8.11
C GLU A 54 16.25 -8.53 -8.58
N LYS A 55 15.91 -9.44 -7.65
CA LYS A 55 15.58 -10.84 -7.92
C LYS A 55 14.08 -11.05 -8.10
N TYR A 56 13.29 -9.98 -8.16
CA TYR A 56 11.83 -10.01 -8.26
C TYR A 56 11.17 -10.72 -7.06
N GLN A 57 11.79 -10.62 -5.87
CA GLN A 57 11.18 -11.05 -4.61
C GLN A 57 10.42 -9.89 -3.99
N LEU A 58 9.19 -10.15 -3.55
CA LEU A 58 8.35 -9.15 -2.91
C LEU A 58 8.94 -8.76 -1.55
N GLN A 59 9.26 -7.48 -1.38
CA GLN A 59 9.85 -6.91 -0.15
C GLN A 59 8.80 -6.20 0.72
N GLY A 60 7.76 -5.65 0.11
CA GLY A 60 6.76 -4.88 0.84
C GLY A 60 5.70 -4.25 -0.05
N MET A 61 4.91 -3.38 0.56
CA MET A 61 3.82 -2.65 -0.07
C MET A 61 3.92 -1.17 0.25
N LEU A 62 3.58 -0.34 -0.73
CA LEU A 62 3.55 1.10 -0.62
C LEU A 62 2.11 1.59 -0.73
N THR A 63 1.61 2.17 0.35
CA THR A 63 0.29 2.80 0.42
C THR A 63 0.42 4.32 0.29
N VAL A 64 -0.69 5.03 0.05
CA VAL A 64 -0.74 6.50 0.14
C VAL A 64 -0.26 6.97 1.50
N HIS A 65 -0.62 6.28 2.58
CA HIS A 65 -0.16 6.59 3.92
C HIS A 65 1.38 6.51 4.03
N ASN A 66 2.02 5.49 3.45
CA ASN A 66 3.47 5.38 3.42
C ASN A 66 4.14 6.54 2.66
N LEU A 67 3.54 6.95 1.55
CA LEU A 67 4.04 8.06 0.73
C LEU A 67 3.93 9.39 1.47
N LEU A 68 2.81 9.65 2.15
CA LEU A 68 2.61 10.84 2.96
C LEU A 68 3.59 10.89 4.14
N MET A 69 3.77 9.78 4.87
CA MET A 69 4.83 9.67 5.87
C MET A 69 6.22 9.86 5.26
N GLY A 70 6.42 9.40 4.02
CA GLY A 70 7.68 9.53 3.30
C GLY A 70 8.03 10.97 2.94
N ILE A 71 7.07 11.85 2.73
CA ILE A 71 7.33 13.27 2.47
C ILE A 71 7.24 14.13 3.72
N GLU A 72 6.85 13.58 4.87
CA GLU A 72 6.76 14.31 6.12
C GLU A 72 8.11 14.90 6.55
N PRO A 73 8.21 16.24 6.69
CA PRO A 73 9.41 16.90 7.18
C PRO A 73 9.86 16.39 8.56
N ARG A 74 11.17 16.16 8.73
CA ARG A 74 11.74 15.59 9.98
C ARG A 74 11.40 16.35 11.25
N PHE A 75 11.24 17.67 11.18
CA PHE A 75 10.93 18.49 12.36
C PHE A 75 9.51 18.27 12.91
N LEU A 76 8.63 17.60 12.13
CA LEU A 76 7.29 17.23 12.55
C LEU A 76 7.25 15.88 13.27
N ARG A 77 8.24 15.02 13.02
CA ARG A 77 8.26 13.65 13.52
C ARG A 77 8.55 13.63 15.01
N LYS A 78 7.68 12.93 15.75
CA LYS A 78 7.90 12.50 17.14
C LYS A 78 8.54 11.11 17.12
N ASP A 79 9.83 11.02 16.82
CA ASP A 79 10.59 9.76 16.93
C ASP A 79 11.81 9.91 17.84
N GLU A 80 12.17 8.85 18.55
CA GLU A 80 13.23 8.84 19.59
C GLU A 80 14.61 9.30 19.08
N LYS A 81 14.83 9.25 17.76
CA LYS A 81 16.10 9.63 17.11
C LYS A 81 16.10 11.04 16.55
N SER A 82 14.97 11.73 16.57
CA SER A 82 14.86 13.10 16.06
C SER A 82 15.39 14.10 17.10
N PRO A 83 16.21 15.08 16.69
CA PRO A 83 16.56 16.20 17.57
C PRO A 83 15.38 17.15 17.81
N TYR A 84 14.24 16.91 17.16
CA TYR A 84 13.03 17.71 17.28
C TYR A 84 12.00 17.01 18.16
N GLN A 85 11.29 17.80 18.98
CA GLN A 85 10.23 17.29 19.86
C GLN A 85 8.92 16.96 19.11
N GLY A 86 8.91 17.15 17.77
CA GLY A 86 7.74 17.11 16.91
C GLY A 86 6.78 18.28 17.16
N ILE A 87 5.71 18.34 16.37
CA ILE A 87 4.61 19.29 16.62
C ILE A 87 3.63 18.69 17.62
N ASP A 88 3.20 19.49 18.59
CA ASP A 88 2.02 19.15 19.36
C ASP A 88 0.77 19.50 18.56
N CYS A 89 0.08 18.49 18.06
CA CYS A 89 -1.10 18.67 17.21
C CYS A 89 -2.31 19.23 17.98
N ASP A 90 -2.27 19.20 19.32
CA ASP A 90 -3.28 19.81 20.18
C ASP A 90 -2.99 21.30 20.47
N ASP A 91 -1.84 21.83 20.03
CA ASP A 91 -1.47 23.24 20.17
C ASP A 91 -1.57 24.00 18.83
N PRO A 92 -2.56 24.90 18.67
CA PRO A 92 -2.72 25.72 17.46
C PRO A 92 -1.52 26.59 17.13
N ALA A 93 -0.72 27.01 18.13
CA ALA A 93 0.48 27.81 17.90
C ALA A 93 1.58 26.99 17.23
N SER A 94 1.68 25.70 17.53
CA SER A 94 2.64 24.79 16.91
C SER A 94 2.35 24.55 15.42
N LEU A 95 1.08 24.58 15.00
CA LEU A 95 0.68 24.47 13.59
C LEU A 95 1.10 25.68 12.73
N SER A 96 1.40 26.83 13.34
CA SER A 96 1.88 28.03 12.60
C SER A 96 3.24 27.81 11.90
N VAL A 97 4.01 26.83 12.36
CA VAL A 97 5.28 26.39 11.73
C VAL A 97 5.04 25.71 10.37
N LEU A 98 3.81 25.25 10.10
CA LEU A 98 3.42 24.63 8.83
C LEU A 98 3.13 25.64 7.70
N ALA A 99 3.56 26.90 7.84
CA ALA A 99 3.42 27.91 6.79
C ALA A 99 3.86 27.36 5.42
N GLU A 100 3.03 27.62 4.40
CA GLU A 100 2.96 26.88 3.12
C GLU A 100 4.30 26.75 2.38
N GLY A 101 5.25 27.67 2.58
CA GLY A 101 6.56 27.67 1.94
C GLY A 101 7.58 26.68 2.51
N THR A 102 7.74 26.63 3.84
CA THR A 102 8.76 25.79 4.50
C THR A 102 8.40 24.31 4.43
N PHE A 103 7.11 24.00 4.55
CA PHE A 103 6.59 22.65 4.43
C PHE A 103 6.89 22.07 3.04
N SER A 104 6.60 22.82 1.98
CA SER A 104 6.75 22.38 0.59
C SER A 104 8.19 22.03 0.21
N GLU A 105 9.18 22.86 0.58
CA GLU A 105 10.58 22.59 0.26
C GLU A 105 11.13 21.39 1.05
N LYS A 106 10.73 21.23 2.30
CA LYS A 106 11.16 20.10 3.13
C LYS A 106 10.52 18.78 2.70
N CYS A 107 9.28 18.80 2.21
CA CYS A 107 8.66 17.65 1.57
C CYS A 107 9.44 17.18 0.33
N LYS A 108 9.93 18.11 -0.50
CA LYS A 108 10.77 17.77 -1.66
C LYS A 108 12.08 17.12 -1.25
N GLU A 109 12.72 17.60 -0.19
CA GLU A 109 13.95 17.00 0.35
C GLU A 109 13.71 15.57 0.80
N GLU A 110 12.68 15.35 1.62
CA GLU A 110 12.33 14.03 2.15
C GLU A 110 11.88 13.05 1.07
N SER A 111 11.26 13.52 -0.02
CA SER A 111 10.81 12.69 -1.14
C SER A 111 11.94 11.98 -1.92
N ARG A 112 13.21 12.35 -1.69
CA ARG A 112 14.37 11.78 -2.41
C ARG A 112 14.81 10.43 -1.85
N LYS A 113 14.39 10.05 -0.63
CA LYS A 113 14.75 8.77 -0.04
C LYS A 113 14.08 7.60 -0.76
N PRO A 114 14.67 6.39 -0.71
CA PRO A 114 14.11 5.22 -1.37
C PRO A 114 12.82 4.76 -0.69
N VAL A 115 11.91 4.17 -1.48
CA VAL A 115 10.64 3.61 -0.98
C VAL A 115 10.85 2.50 0.05
N SER A 116 12.00 1.83 0.04
CA SER A 116 12.39 0.84 1.04
C SER A 116 12.39 1.37 2.48
N GLU A 117 12.58 2.68 2.68
CA GLU A 117 12.58 3.30 4.01
C GLU A 117 11.17 3.54 4.56
N VAL A 118 10.14 3.53 3.69
CA VAL A 118 8.77 3.92 4.04
C VAL A 118 7.74 2.82 3.79
N MET A 119 8.10 1.81 2.99
CA MET A 119 7.21 0.68 2.66
C MET A 119 6.81 -0.09 3.92
N THR A 120 5.62 -0.69 3.87
CA THR A 120 5.17 -1.62 4.89
C THR A 120 5.56 -3.04 4.54
N ARG A 121 5.94 -3.82 5.56
CA ARG A 121 6.18 -5.26 5.41
C ARG A 121 4.86 -5.98 5.15
N ILE A 122 4.94 -7.10 4.43
CA ILE A 122 3.80 -7.99 4.22
C ILE A 122 3.38 -8.60 5.56
N LYS A 123 2.14 -8.34 5.97
CA LYS A 123 1.58 -8.87 7.23
C LYS A 123 0.95 -10.26 7.06
N ALA A 124 0.40 -10.53 5.89
CA ALA A 124 -0.28 -11.77 5.57
C ALA A 124 -0.20 -12.04 4.06
N GLU A 125 -0.26 -13.31 3.69
CA GLU A 125 -0.31 -13.81 2.33
C GLU A 125 -1.30 -14.97 2.24
N VAL A 126 -1.72 -15.35 1.03
CA VAL A 126 -2.64 -16.47 0.82
C VAL A 126 -2.21 -17.33 -0.36
N ASP A 127 -2.43 -18.64 -0.26
CA ASP A 127 -2.20 -19.57 -1.36
C ASP A 127 -3.22 -19.38 -2.49
N ALA A 128 -2.76 -19.42 -3.74
CA ALA A 128 -3.56 -19.26 -4.95
C ALA A 128 -4.72 -20.27 -5.05
N ASN A 129 -4.57 -21.45 -4.45
CA ASN A 129 -5.59 -22.51 -4.44
C ASN A 129 -6.49 -22.49 -3.20
N ALA A 130 -6.28 -21.56 -2.26
CA ALA A 130 -7.17 -21.38 -1.11
C ALA A 130 -8.58 -20.95 -1.55
N SER A 131 -9.57 -21.22 -0.71
CA SER A 131 -10.92 -20.69 -0.89
C SER A 131 -10.98 -19.20 -0.58
N VAL A 132 -11.91 -18.49 -1.24
CA VAL A 132 -12.14 -17.06 -0.99
C VAL A 132 -12.55 -16.78 0.46
N SER A 133 -13.34 -17.67 1.08
CA SER A 133 -13.71 -17.55 2.50
C SER A 133 -12.50 -17.63 3.44
N LYS A 134 -11.52 -18.49 3.13
CA LYS A 134 -10.27 -18.57 3.90
C LYS A 134 -9.46 -17.28 3.74
N ALA A 135 -9.39 -16.73 2.54
CA ALA A 135 -8.73 -15.46 2.30
C ALA A 135 -9.42 -14.32 3.07
N ALA A 136 -10.74 -14.24 3.04
CA ALA A 136 -11.52 -13.27 3.80
C ALA A 136 -11.20 -13.33 5.31
N PHE A 137 -11.16 -14.54 5.87
CA PHE A 137 -10.78 -14.75 7.27
C PHE A 137 -9.36 -14.22 7.58
N ILE A 138 -8.38 -14.55 6.73
CA ILE A 138 -7.00 -14.06 6.90
C ILE A 138 -6.95 -12.53 6.87
N MET A 139 -7.62 -11.90 5.90
CA MET A 139 -7.64 -10.45 5.72
C MET A 139 -8.25 -9.73 6.94
N LEU A 140 -9.40 -10.20 7.41
CA LEU A 140 -10.10 -9.63 8.56
C LEU A 140 -9.26 -9.76 9.85
N HIS A 141 -8.68 -10.92 10.10
CA HIS A 141 -7.89 -11.17 11.31
C HIS A 141 -6.52 -10.48 11.28
N ALA A 142 -5.93 -10.29 10.11
CA ALA A 142 -4.69 -9.54 9.95
C ALA A 142 -4.91 -8.01 9.86
N GLY A 143 -6.17 -7.57 9.72
CA GLY A 143 -6.53 -6.15 9.56
C GLY A 143 -5.92 -5.54 8.30
N VAL A 144 -6.04 -6.24 7.16
CA VAL A 144 -5.46 -5.82 5.88
C VAL A 144 -6.49 -5.91 4.76
N ASP A 145 -6.53 -4.88 3.92
CA ASP A 145 -7.44 -4.81 2.77
C ASP A 145 -6.81 -5.37 1.48
N LEU A 146 -5.56 -5.80 1.56
CA LEU A 146 -4.79 -6.30 0.44
C LEU A 146 -3.76 -7.33 0.90
N ILE A 147 -3.72 -8.47 0.22
CA ILE A 147 -2.74 -9.52 0.49
C ILE A 147 -2.12 -10.07 -0.80
N PRO A 148 -0.80 -10.35 -0.80
CA PRO A 148 -0.16 -11.10 -1.86
C PRO A 148 -0.73 -12.51 -1.98
N VAL A 149 -0.91 -12.96 -3.21
CA VAL A 149 -1.31 -14.34 -3.53
C VAL A 149 -0.10 -15.10 -4.01
N MET A 150 0.17 -16.24 -3.36
CA MET A 150 1.34 -17.08 -3.61
C MET A 150 0.94 -18.34 -4.36
N ASP A 151 1.69 -18.68 -5.42
CA ASP A 151 1.68 -19.99 -6.05
C ASP A 151 3.00 -20.71 -5.72
N GLY A 152 2.96 -21.52 -4.66
CA GLY A 152 4.16 -22.07 -4.03
C GLY A 152 5.05 -20.96 -3.46
N LYS A 153 6.23 -20.75 -4.07
CA LYS A 153 7.21 -19.72 -3.63
C LYS A 153 7.17 -18.43 -4.44
N LYS A 154 6.29 -18.35 -5.45
CA LYS A 154 6.22 -17.21 -6.36
C LYS A 154 4.96 -16.42 -6.08
N ILE A 155 5.08 -15.10 -6.17
CA ILE A 155 3.89 -14.25 -6.19
C ILE A 155 3.15 -14.44 -7.52
N ALA A 156 1.89 -14.82 -7.44
CA ALA A 156 1.00 -15.01 -8.58
C ALA A 156 0.16 -13.76 -8.86
N GLY A 157 -0.14 -12.99 -7.81
CA GLY A 157 -0.99 -11.82 -7.91
C GLY A 157 -1.28 -11.20 -6.55
N VAL A 158 -2.36 -10.43 -6.52
CA VAL A 158 -2.83 -9.68 -5.37
C VAL A 158 -4.33 -9.86 -5.23
N LEU A 159 -4.78 -10.10 -4.00
CA LEU A 159 -6.19 -10.16 -3.66
C LEU A 159 -6.56 -8.91 -2.86
N ARG A 160 -7.58 -8.17 -3.33
CA ARG A 160 -8.11 -6.99 -2.64
C ARG A 160 -9.39 -7.35 -1.89
N ILE A 161 -9.68 -6.61 -0.82
CA ILE A 161 -10.89 -6.82 -0.01
C ILE A 161 -12.17 -6.61 -0.84
N SER A 162 -12.11 -5.73 -1.85
CA SER A 162 -13.20 -5.52 -2.81
C SER A 162 -13.46 -6.74 -3.70
N ASP A 163 -12.41 -7.44 -4.15
CA ASP A 163 -12.55 -8.66 -4.94
C ASP A 163 -13.22 -9.77 -4.11
N VAL A 164 -12.81 -9.89 -2.84
CA VAL A 164 -13.43 -10.80 -1.87
C VAL A 164 -14.89 -10.43 -1.60
N PHE A 165 -15.17 -9.14 -1.38
CA PHE A 165 -16.52 -8.65 -1.10
C PHE A 165 -17.48 -8.94 -2.26
N ILE A 166 -17.07 -8.65 -3.49
CA ILE A 166 -17.87 -8.92 -4.70
C ILE A 166 -18.18 -10.42 -4.81
N GLU A 167 -17.18 -11.27 -4.60
CA GLU A 167 -17.36 -12.72 -4.69
C GLU A 167 -18.29 -13.26 -3.60
N LEU A 168 -18.14 -12.81 -2.35
CA LEU A 168 -19.00 -13.25 -1.25
C LEU A 168 -20.41 -12.67 -1.32
N THR A 169 -20.60 -11.52 -1.99
CA THR A 169 -21.93 -10.92 -2.20
C THR A 169 -22.85 -11.87 -2.96
N GLY A 170 -22.34 -12.60 -3.95
CA GLY A 170 -23.13 -13.61 -4.67
C GLY A 170 -23.69 -14.69 -3.74
N ILE A 171 -22.94 -15.08 -2.70
CA ILE A 171 -23.40 -16.09 -1.72
C ILE A 171 -24.51 -15.55 -0.83
N VAL A 172 -24.46 -14.26 -0.48
CA VAL A 172 -25.44 -13.64 0.44
C VAL A 172 -26.74 -13.27 -0.28
N LEU A 173 -26.66 -12.93 -1.56
CA LEU A 173 -27.82 -12.50 -2.36
C LEU A 173 -28.50 -13.64 -3.13
N ASP A 174 -27.90 -14.83 -3.17
CA ASP A 174 -28.51 -16.08 -3.67
C ASP A 174 -29.60 -16.61 -2.72
#